data_AF-A0A7W0LD73-F1
#
_entry.id   AF-A0A7W0LD73-F1
#
_cell.length_a   1.000
_cell.length_b   1.000
_cell.length_c   1.000
_cell.angle_alpha   90.00
_cell.angle_beta   90.00
_cell.angle_gamma   90.00
#
_symmetry.space_group_name_H-M   'P 1'
#
loop_
_entity.id
_entity.type
_entity.pdbx_description
1 polymer ?
#
loop_
_entity_poly.entity_id
_entity_poly.type
_entity_poly.pdbx_seq_one_letter_code
_entity_poly.pdbx_strand_id
1 'polypeptide(L)' 'MNSNETCRIGELATRSGLTPDALRYYERLGLLPPAKRTSGGFRVYPTDTL' A
#
# COMPACT_ATOMS: atom_id res chain seq x y z
N MET A 1 1.99 -18.28 8.74
CA MET A 1 1.32 -17.78 7.53
C MET A 1 2.14 -16.60 7.02
N ASN A 2 2.74 -16.71 5.83
CA ASN A 2 3.64 -15.68 5.29
C ASN A 2 2.87 -14.75 4.35
N SER A 3 2.24 -13.72 4.89
CA SER A 3 1.48 -12.72 4.13
C SER A 3 2.42 -11.70 3.44
N ASN A 4 3.25 -12.17 2.51
CA ASN A 4 4.12 -11.31 1.69
C ASN A 4 3.40 -10.81 0.41
N GLU A 5 2.07 -10.79 0.40
CA GLU A 5 1.30 -10.39 -0.76
C GLU A 5 1.31 -8.87 -0.90
N THR A 6 1.72 -8.36 -2.06
CA THR A 6 1.70 -6.93 -2.35
C THR A 6 0.53 -6.59 -3.26
N CYS A 7 -0.29 -5.63 -2.87
CA CYS A 7 -1.43 -5.14 -3.65
C CYS A 7 -1.18 -3.70 -4.15
N ARG A 8 -2.01 -3.23 -5.08
CA ARG A 8 -1.94 -1.82 -5.52
C ARG A 8 -2.59 -0.91 -4.48
N ILE A 9 -2.27 0.38 -4.50
CA ILE A 9 -2.86 1.37 -3.57
C ILE A 9 -4.40 1.38 -3.60
N GLY A 10 -5.01 1.16 -4.77
CA GLY A 10 -6.46 1.10 -4.90
C GLY A 10 -7.06 -0.13 -4.23
N GLU A 11 -6.36 -1.25 -4.28
CA GLU A 11 -6.79 -2.49 -3.63
C GLU A 11 -6.58 -2.41 -2.12
N LEU A 12 -5.46 -1.84 -1.67
CA LEU A 12 -5.21 -1.52 -0.26
C LEU A 12 -6.32 -0.61 0.28
N ALA A 13 -6.65 0.46 -0.45
CA ALA A 13 -7.71 1.40 -0.13
C ALA A 13 -9.06 0.69 0.07
N THR A 14 -9.45 -0.17 -0.88
CA THR A 14 -10.69 -0.94 -0.78
C THR A 14 -10.69 -1.89 0.42
N ARG A 15 -9.57 -2.56 0.72
CA ARG A 15 -9.47 -3.51 1.84
C ARG A 15 -9.49 -2.81 3.19
N SER A 16 -8.82 -1.66 3.31
CA SER A 16 -8.75 -0.90 4.54
C SER A 16 -9.93 0.06 4.74
N GLY A 17 -10.82 0.20 3.76
CA GLY A 17 -11.89 1.20 3.78
C GLY A 17 -11.40 2.65 3.73
N LEU A 18 -10.16 2.87 3.28
CA LEU A 18 -9.55 4.20 3.16
C LEU A 18 -9.56 4.66 1.71
N THR A 19 -9.37 5.95 1.49
CA THR A 19 -9.13 6.47 0.15
C THR A 19 -7.65 6.31 -0.24
N PRO A 20 -7.32 6.16 -1.53
CA PRO A 20 -5.94 6.16 -1.98
C PRO A 20 -5.15 7.42 -1.56
N ASP A 21 -5.83 8.55 -1.43
CA ASP A 21 -5.21 9.80 -0.96
C ASP A 21 -4.89 9.77 0.54
N ALA A 22 -5.74 9.17 1.38
CA ALA A 22 -5.42 8.94 2.78
C ALA A 22 -4.18 8.05 2.93
N LEU A 23 -4.08 6.99 2.11
CA LEU A 23 -2.89 6.15 2.08
C LEU A 23 -1.63 6.91 1.65
N ARG A 24 -1.70 7.75 0.59
CA ARG A 24 -0.58 8.63 0.20
C ARG A 24 -0.22 9.63 1.29
N TYR A 25 -1.22 10.13 2.02
CA TYR A 25 -1.00 11.04 3.13
C TYR A 25 -0.23 10.33 4.26
N TYR A 26 -0.65 9.13 4.65
CA TYR A 26 0.07 8.33 5.66
C TYR A 26 1.46 7.88 5.20
N GLU A 27 1.64 7.56 3.91
CA GLU A 27 2.96 7.32 3.31
C GLU A 27 3.87 8.54 3.47
N ARG A 28 3.37 9.75 3.15
CA ARG A 28 4.12 11.00 3.31
C ARG A 28 4.45 11.31 4.76
N LEU A 29 3.59 10.91 5.70
CA LEU A 29 3.84 11.03 7.13
C LEU A 29 4.82 9.97 7.67
N GLY A 30 5.24 8.99 6.85
CA GLY A 30 6.08 7.88 7.28
C GLY A 30 5.36 6.84 8.15
N LEU A 31 4.03 6.88 8.19
CA LEU A 31 3.19 5.93 8.92
C LEU A 31 2.97 4.63 8.15
N LEU A 32 3.13 4.66 6.82
CA LEU A 32 3.10 3.47 5.99
C LEU A 32 4.51 3.11 5.50
N PRO A 33 4.84 1.82 5.37
CA PRO A 33 6.06 1.37 4.72
C PRO A 33 6.12 1.90 3.29
N PRO A 34 7.34 2.24 2.81
CA PRO A 34 7.52 2.81 1.48
C PRO A 34 7.01 1.84 0.41
N ALA A 35 6.23 2.37 -0.55
CA ALA A 35 5.71 1.56 -1.64
C ALA A 35 6.87 0.90 -2.40
N LYS A 36 6.84 -0.43 -2.51
CA LYS A 36 7.76 -1.14 -3.39
C LYS A 36 7.39 -0.81 -4.83
N ARG A 37 8.40 -0.58 -5.67
CA ARG A 37 8.22 -0.49 -7.10
C ARG A 37 8.31 -1.90 -7.69
N THR A 38 7.28 -2.32 -8.41
CA THR A 38 7.39 -3.53 -9.24
C THR A 38 8.30 -3.26 -10.43
N SER A 39 8.79 -4.33 -11.07
CA SER A 39 9.62 -4.22 -12.28
C SER A 39 8.93 -3.45 -13.42
N GLY A 40 7.60 -3.35 -13.40
CA GLY A 40 6.81 -2.53 -14.32
C GLY A 40 6.63 -1.06 -13.93
N GLY A 41 7.27 -0.60 -12.85
CA GLY A 41 7.20 0.81 -12.40
C GLY A 41 5.97 1.17 -11.56
N PHE A 42 5.10 0.21 -11.24
CA PHE A 42 3.92 0.43 -10.42
C PHE A 42 4.25 0.42 -8.93
N ARG A 43 3.55 1.25 -8.15
CA ARG A 43 3.62 1.26 -6.69
C ARG A 43 2.74 0.14 -6.12
N VAL A 44 3.35 -0.74 -5.34
CA VAL A 44 2.65 -1.80 -4.60
C VAL A 44 2.96 -1.72 -3.12
N TYR A 45 1.98 -2.12 -2.32
CA TYR A 45 2.00 -2.05 -0.87
C TYR A 45 1.79 -3.45 -0.31
N PRO A 46 2.47 -3.84 0.77
CA PRO A 46 2.14 -5.06 1.48
C PRO A 46 0.66 -5.03 1.90
N THR A 47 -0.05 -6.12 1.70
CA THR A 47 -1.45 -6.24 2.11
C THR A 47 -1.62 -6.24 3.62
N ASP A 48 -0.59 -6.61 4.38
CA ASP A 48 -0.53 -6.59 5.84
C ASP A 48 -0.20 -5.21 6.44
N THR A 49 -0.13 -4.17 5.60
CA THR A 49 0.31 -2.83 6.03
C THR A 49 -0.66 -2.12 6.98
N LEU A 50 -1.91 -2.58 7.07
CA LEU A 50 -2.98 -2.01 7.89
C LEU A 50 -3.77 -3.14 8.56
#